data_AF-A0A976LHC8-F1
#
_entry.id   AF-A0A976LHC8-F1
#
_cell.length_a   1.000
_cell.length_b   1.000
_cell.length_c   1.000
_cell.angle_alpha   90.00
_cell.angle_beta   90.00
_cell.angle_gamma   90.00
#
_symmetry.space_group_name_H-M   'P 1'
#
loop_
_entity.id
_entity.type
_entity.pdbx_description
1 polymer ?
#
loop_
_entity_poly.entity_id
_entity_poly.type
_entity_poly.pdbx_seq_one_letter_code
_entity_poly.pdbx_strand_id
1 'polypeptide(L)'
;MRKLLLITLGATVALVAQVGLTDDPVVSAYYGSGVHAFYAGHFLQSHQDLTEAIEGGIQDPRAFYFRALAKLKLGQQPEADADFIEGARREVLGLGNYPVARSLERVQGSDRIRLEQYRTHARIAAVQQNRRASELRYSQIETATTDVLRRSRPEAVTGSGTPRKPTPSPKKKSGDDDLNKGSDPFGDEGETDDVEMPVPEVTEE
;
A
#
# COMPACT_ATOMS: atom_id res chain seq x y z
N MET A 1 -54.52 13.07 -25.68
CA MET A 1 -53.89 11.74 -25.53
C MET A 1 -52.40 11.89 -25.82
N ARG A 2 -51.54 11.34 -24.93
CA ARG A 2 -50.20 10.72 -25.13
C ARG A 2 -49.19 11.43 -26.06
N LYS A 3 -47.88 11.56 -25.81
CA LYS A 3 -46.89 11.25 -24.76
C LYS A 3 -45.54 11.70 -25.37
N LEU A 4 -44.63 12.28 -24.56
CA LEU A 4 -43.15 12.25 -24.67
C LEU A 4 -42.47 12.80 -25.97
N LEU A 5 -41.31 13.46 -25.94
CA LEU A 5 -40.07 12.97 -25.32
C LEU A 5 -39.04 14.11 -25.11
N LEU A 6 -38.55 14.21 -23.87
CA LEU A 6 -37.32 14.90 -23.47
C LEU A 6 -36.09 14.10 -23.93
N ILE A 7 -35.07 14.76 -24.46
CA ILE A 7 -33.67 14.29 -24.37
C ILE A 7 -32.83 15.44 -23.83
N THR A 8 -32.55 15.36 -22.53
CA THR A 8 -31.39 15.97 -21.87
C THR A 8 -30.16 15.09 -22.13
N LEU A 9 -28.98 15.56 -21.67
CA LEU A 9 -27.70 14.83 -21.49
C LEU A 9 -26.65 15.18 -22.56
N GLY A 10 -25.51 15.80 -22.27
CA GLY A 10 -24.88 16.12 -21.00
C GLY A 10 -23.42 16.46 -21.33
N ALA A 11 -23.14 17.73 -21.59
CA ALA A 11 -21.77 18.23 -21.78
C ALA A 11 -21.27 18.78 -20.44
N THR A 12 -21.08 17.91 -19.45
CA THR A 12 -20.34 18.27 -18.25
C THR A 12 -18.86 18.07 -18.54
N VAL A 13 -18.18 19.20 -18.77
CA VAL A 13 -16.73 19.32 -18.83
C VAL A 13 -16.14 18.72 -17.56
N ALA A 14 -15.44 17.60 -17.69
CA ALA A 14 -14.56 17.10 -16.64
C ALA A 14 -13.33 18.00 -16.58
N LEU A 15 -13.40 19.09 -15.82
CA LEU A 15 -12.22 19.81 -15.37
C LEU A 15 -11.53 18.94 -14.33
N VAL A 16 -10.67 18.03 -14.80
CA VAL A 16 -9.67 17.42 -13.93
C VAL A 16 -8.65 18.52 -13.65
N ALA A 17 -8.77 19.15 -12.49
CA ALA A 17 -7.68 19.96 -11.97
C ALA A 17 -6.52 19.01 -11.67
N GLN A 18 -5.51 18.96 -12.55
CA GLN A 18 -4.19 18.48 -12.15
C GLN A 18 -3.66 19.46 -11.10
N VAL A 19 -3.87 19.15 -9.82
CA VAL A 19 -3.06 19.72 -8.75
C VAL A 19 -1.64 19.23 -9.03
N GLY A 20 -0.77 20.14 -9.45
CA GLY A 20 0.64 19.83 -9.66
C GLY A 20 1.24 19.25 -8.38
N LEU A 21 1.94 18.12 -8.50
CA LEU A 21 2.64 17.41 -7.42
C LEU A 21 3.88 18.16 -6.91
N THR A 22 3.83 19.48 -6.82
CA THR A 22 4.97 20.31 -6.45
C THR A 22 4.60 21.12 -5.22
N ASP A 23 5.31 20.87 -4.11
CA ASP A 23 5.22 21.69 -2.91
C ASP A 23 5.51 23.16 -3.30
N ASP A 24 4.62 24.08 -2.91
CA ASP A 24 4.81 25.52 -3.15
C ASP A 24 6.13 25.98 -2.50
N PRO A 25 6.97 26.77 -3.17
CA PRO A 25 8.22 27.27 -2.60
C PRO A 25 8.03 28.03 -1.27
N VAL A 26 6.91 28.73 -1.09
CA VAL A 26 6.56 29.41 0.18
C VAL A 26 6.31 28.36 1.27
N VAL A 27 5.56 27.31 0.96
CA VAL A 27 5.26 26.19 1.87
C VAL A 27 6.55 25.44 2.25
N SER A 28 7.46 25.26 1.30
CA SER A 28 8.78 24.65 1.55
C SER A 28 9.67 25.50 2.47
N ALA A 29 9.54 26.84 2.42
CA ALA A 29 10.27 27.74 3.31
C ALA A 29 9.82 27.59 4.78
N TYR A 30 8.51 27.46 5.01
CA TYR A 30 7.95 27.18 6.34
C TYR A 30 8.47 25.85 6.90
N TYR A 31 8.54 24.79 6.08
CA TYR A 31 9.16 23.54 6.51
C TYR A 31 10.63 23.73 6.94
N GLY A 32 11.43 24.41 6.11
CA GLY A 32 12.84 24.67 6.42
C GLY A 32 13.03 25.48 7.72
N SER A 33 12.23 26.54 7.89
CA SER A 33 12.22 27.36 9.10
C SER A 33 11.86 26.53 10.34
N GLY A 34 10.80 25.73 10.24
CA GLY A 34 10.33 24.90 11.35
C GLY A 34 11.34 23.84 11.79
N VAL A 35 12.06 23.22 10.85
CA VAL A 35 13.16 22.29 11.15
C VAL A 35 14.35 23.01 11.80
N HIS A 36 14.69 24.21 11.32
CA HIS A 36 15.75 25.01 11.92
C HIS A 36 15.40 25.41 13.36
N ALA A 37 14.19 25.90 13.58
CA ALA A 37 13.66 26.24 14.90
C ALA A 37 13.65 25.04 15.85
N PHE A 38 13.28 23.84 15.37
CA PHE A 38 13.34 22.61 16.15
C PHE A 38 14.75 22.36 16.70
N TYR A 39 15.75 22.41 15.82
CA TYR A 39 17.14 22.17 16.21
C TYR A 39 17.76 23.30 17.03
N ALA A 40 17.20 24.50 16.97
CA ALA A 40 17.54 25.61 17.86
C ALA A 40 16.87 25.50 19.25
N GLY A 41 15.99 24.52 19.47
CA GLY A 41 15.23 24.38 20.71
C GLY A 41 14.01 25.31 20.80
N HIS A 42 13.69 26.04 19.74
CA HIS A 42 12.53 26.91 19.66
C HIS A 42 11.29 26.11 19.27
N PHE A 43 10.84 25.22 20.16
CA PHE A 43 9.80 24.24 19.83
C PHE A 43 8.44 24.86 19.50
N LEU A 44 8.08 25.98 20.13
CA LEU A 44 6.84 26.69 19.80
C LEU A 44 6.86 27.27 18.39
N GLN A 45 7.96 27.91 18.00
CA GLN A 45 8.14 28.43 16.64
C GLN A 45 8.19 27.29 15.62
N SER A 46 8.90 26.21 15.95
CA SER A 46 8.91 25.01 15.11
C SER A 46 7.51 24.46 14.86
N HIS A 47 6.69 24.36 15.91
CA HIS A 47 5.31 23.94 15.80
C HIS A 47 4.48 24.85 14.88
N GLN A 48 4.63 26.18 15.03
CA GLN A 48 3.92 27.17 14.22
C GLN A 48 4.32 27.06 12.74
N ASP A 49 5.61 27.16 12.44
CA ASP A 49 6.11 27.10 11.06
C ASP A 49 5.75 25.79 10.36
N LEU A 50 5.83 24.66 11.07
CA LEU A 50 5.43 23.37 10.49
C LEU A 50 3.91 23.25 10.33
N THR A 51 3.13 23.95 11.14
CA THR A 51 1.67 24.01 10.96
C THR A 51 1.33 24.81 9.71
N GLU A 52 1.95 25.97 9.49
CA GLU A 52 1.78 26.75 8.26
C GLU A 52 2.15 25.93 7.01
N ALA A 53 3.24 25.16 7.07
CA ALA A 53 3.61 24.26 5.98
C ALA A 53 2.53 23.18 5.72
N ILE A 54 1.99 22.58 6.78
CA ILE A 54 0.97 21.53 6.69
C ILE A 54 -0.36 22.07 6.19
N GLU A 55 -0.80 23.23 6.69
CA GLU A 55 -2.02 23.92 6.25
C GLU A 55 -1.89 24.44 4.81
N GLY A 56 -0.68 24.84 4.41
CA GLY A 56 -0.31 25.13 3.02
C GLY A 56 -0.30 23.92 2.09
N GLY A 57 -0.54 22.70 2.60
CA GLY A 57 -0.74 21.51 1.79
C GLY A 57 0.53 20.71 1.46
N ILE A 58 1.62 20.91 2.23
CA ILE A 58 2.85 20.13 2.03
C ILE A 58 2.58 18.62 2.05
N GLN A 59 3.19 17.90 1.12
CA GLN A 59 3.06 16.43 1.06
C GLN A 59 4.14 15.69 1.84
N ASP A 60 5.20 16.40 2.23
CA ASP A 60 6.37 15.86 2.90
C ASP A 60 6.05 15.26 4.29
N PRO A 61 6.26 13.94 4.50
CA PRO A 61 6.04 13.30 5.80
C PRO A 61 6.94 13.87 6.91
N ARG A 62 8.10 14.46 6.54
CA ARG A 62 9.03 15.06 7.51
C ARG A 62 8.42 16.23 8.26
N ALA A 63 7.53 17.01 7.63
CA ALA A 63 6.87 18.13 8.30
C ALA A 63 6.05 17.66 9.51
N PHE A 64 5.31 16.55 9.33
CA PHE A 64 4.56 15.91 10.39
C PHE A 64 5.47 15.36 11.49
N TYR A 65 6.56 14.67 11.13
CA TYR A 65 7.49 14.14 12.13
C TYR A 65 8.16 15.23 12.98
N PHE A 66 8.63 16.32 12.36
CA PHE A 66 9.23 17.41 13.11
C PHE A 66 8.20 18.14 13.97
N ARG A 67 6.94 18.27 13.51
CA ARG A 67 5.87 18.88 14.31
C ARG A 67 5.51 18.00 15.50
N ALA A 68 5.42 16.69 15.30
CA ALA A 68 5.24 15.71 16.38
C ALA A 68 6.36 15.81 17.42
N LEU A 69 7.62 15.86 16.97
CA LEU A 69 8.77 16.02 17.86
C LEU A 69 8.73 17.35 18.62
N ALA A 70 8.34 18.46 17.99
CA ALA A 70 8.15 19.73 18.66
C ALA A 70 7.03 19.65 19.72
N LYS A 71 5.89 19.04 19.38
CA LYS A 71 4.77 18.79 20.31
C LYS A 71 5.18 17.94 21.51
N LEU A 72 6.00 16.90 21.32
CA LEU A 72 6.57 16.13 22.44
C LEU A 72 7.38 17.02 23.39
N LYS A 73 8.19 17.94 22.86
CA LYS A 73 8.97 18.88 23.67
C LYS A 73 8.11 19.93 24.38
N LEU A 74 6.93 20.22 23.84
CA LEU A 74 5.92 21.08 24.45
C LEU A 74 4.97 20.34 25.42
N GLY A 75 5.13 19.02 25.59
CA GLY A 75 4.28 18.19 26.45
C GLY A 75 2.93 17.77 25.86
N GLN A 76 2.71 18.01 24.57
CA GLN A 76 1.48 17.72 23.82
C GLN A 76 1.54 16.32 23.20
N GLN A 77 1.53 15.29 24.04
CA GLN A 77 1.74 13.91 23.57
C GLN A 77 0.63 13.38 22.65
N PRO A 78 -0.68 13.54 22.96
CA PRO A 78 -1.74 13.03 22.09
C PRO A 78 -1.69 13.62 20.68
N GLU A 79 -1.41 14.92 20.59
CA GLU A 79 -1.30 15.64 19.31
C GLU A 79 -0.02 15.28 18.56
N ALA A 80 1.05 14.89 19.26
CA ALA A 80 2.27 14.37 18.65
C ALA A 80 2.03 12.99 18.04
N ASP A 81 1.31 12.11 18.72
CA ASP A 81 1.00 10.77 18.23
C ASP A 81 0.15 10.83 16.95
N ALA A 82 -0.80 11.75 16.88
CA ALA A 82 -1.58 12.00 15.66
C ALA A 82 -0.68 12.39 14.48
N ASP A 83 0.31 13.26 14.70
CA ASP A 83 1.26 13.66 13.66
C ASP A 83 2.23 12.53 13.28
N PHE A 84 2.67 11.70 14.22
CA PHE A 84 3.49 10.53 13.89
C PHE A 84 2.74 9.53 13.01
N ILE A 85 1.47 9.27 13.30
CA ILE A 85 0.61 8.41 12.51
C ILE A 85 0.47 8.96 11.09
N GLU A 86 0.18 10.26 10.95
CA GLU A 86 -0.02 10.88 9.64
C GLU A 86 1.28 10.94 8.82
N GLY A 87 2.42 11.27 9.45
CA GLY A 87 3.73 11.23 8.81
C GLY A 87 4.08 9.83 8.30
N ALA A 88 3.84 8.79 9.12
CA ALA A 88 4.10 7.40 8.74
C ALA A 88 3.20 6.92 7.61
N ARG A 89 1.92 7.30 7.64
CA ARG A 89 0.97 7.03 6.55
C ARG A 89 1.45 7.65 5.24
N ARG A 90 1.88 8.91 5.25
CA ARG A 90 2.38 9.61 4.05
C ARG A 90 3.69 9.05 3.52
N GLU A 91 4.61 8.66 4.41
CA GLU A 91 5.87 8.00 4.02
C GLU A 91 5.59 6.71 3.24
N VAL A 92 4.65 5.89 3.70
CA VAL A 92 4.25 4.65 3.04
C VAL A 92 3.52 4.89 1.72
N LEU A 93 2.67 5.93 1.65
CA LEU A 93 1.99 6.27 0.40
C LEU A 93 2.94 6.66 -0.73
N GLY A 94 4.18 7.02 -0.41
CA GLY A 94 5.22 7.27 -1.42
C GLY A 94 4.92 8.49 -2.29
N LEU A 95 4.26 9.51 -1.75
CA LEU A 95 3.90 10.75 -2.47
C LEU A 95 5.11 11.62 -2.87
N GLY A 96 6.33 11.14 -2.64
CA GLY A 96 7.59 11.75 -3.05
C GLY A 96 8.78 10.97 -2.50
N ASN A 97 9.97 11.20 -3.09
CA ASN A 97 11.21 10.63 -2.57
C ASN A 97 11.83 11.56 -1.52
N TYR A 98 11.30 11.48 -0.30
CA TYR A 98 11.77 12.31 0.81
C TYR A 98 12.89 11.60 1.59
N PRO A 99 14.02 12.27 1.88
CA PRO A 99 15.12 11.68 2.64
C PRO A 99 14.82 11.67 4.15
N VAL A 100 13.76 10.95 4.56
CA VAL A 100 13.26 10.91 5.94
C VAL A 100 14.34 10.46 6.91
N ALA A 101 14.99 9.32 6.64
CA ALA A 101 16.00 8.75 7.53
C ALA A 101 17.15 9.73 7.80
N ARG A 102 17.69 10.34 6.72
CA ARG A 102 18.74 11.36 6.79
C ARG A 102 18.28 12.58 7.59
N SER A 103 17.08 13.07 7.32
CA SER A 103 16.55 14.27 7.99
C SER A 103 16.42 14.05 9.50
N LEU A 104 16.19 12.82 9.95
CA LEU A 104 16.04 12.50 11.36
C LEU A 104 17.36 12.09 12.05
N GLU A 105 18.51 12.01 11.37
CA GLU A 105 19.78 11.50 11.95
C GLU A 105 20.16 12.11 13.30
N ARG A 106 19.82 13.38 13.52
CA ARG A 106 20.09 14.11 14.78
C ARG A 106 19.08 13.81 15.90
N VAL A 107 17.96 13.17 15.58
CA VAL A 107 16.93 12.75 16.52
C VAL A 107 17.30 11.36 17.03
N GLN A 108 17.60 11.26 18.33
CA GLN A 108 18.09 10.06 18.98
C GLN A 108 17.39 9.84 20.33
N GLY A 109 17.58 8.66 20.93
CA GLY A 109 17.00 8.32 22.22
C GLY A 109 15.52 7.93 22.17
N SER A 110 14.77 8.23 23.24
CA SER A 110 13.36 7.86 23.40
C SER A 110 12.47 8.37 22.27
N ASP A 111 12.70 9.61 21.84
CA ASP A 111 11.92 10.25 20.78
C ASP A 111 12.08 9.51 19.45
N ARG A 112 13.31 9.07 19.16
CA ARG A 112 13.60 8.26 17.97
C ARG A 112 12.89 6.91 18.05
N ILE A 113 12.99 6.20 19.18
CA ILE A 113 12.36 4.89 19.34
C ILE A 113 10.85 4.99 19.13
N ARG A 114 10.20 5.97 19.76
CA ARG A 114 8.75 6.22 19.60
C ARG A 114 8.40 6.47 18.13
N LEU A 115 9.11 7.37 17.46
CA LEU A 115 8.91 7.67 16.05
C LEU A 115 9.05 6.42 15.16
N GLU A 116 10.09 5.60 15.38
CA GLU A 116 10.31 4.39 14.58
C GLU A 116 9.24 3.31 14.79
N GLN A 117 8.60 3.25 15.97
CA GLN A 117 7.46 2.37 16.20
C GLN A 117 6.30 2.71 15.25
N TYR A 118 5.93 3.99 15.13
CA TYR A 118 4.90 4.43 14.19
C TYR A 118 5.27 4.13 12.73
N ARG A 119 6.52 4.38 12.34
CA ARG A 119 7.03 4.07 10.99
C ARG A 119 6.93 2.58 10.68
N THR A 120 7.32 1.74 11.62
CA THR A 120 7.28 0.28 11.47
C THR A 120 5.85 -0.22 11.38
N HIS A 121 4.96 0.27 12.26
CA HIS A 121 3.54 -0.09 12.24
C HIS A 121 2.88 0.26 10.90
N ALA A 122 3.13 1.46 10.36
CA ALA A 122 2.57 1.86 9.08
C ALA A 122 3.06 0.97 7.91
N ARG A 123 4.36 0.63 7.88
CA ARG A 123 4.90 -0.28 6.86
C ARG A 123 4.27 -1.67 6.93
N ILE A 124 4.17 -2.24 8.13
CA ILE A 124 3.54 -3.56 8.33
C ILE A 124 2.08 -3.53 7.89
N ALA A 125 1.33 -2.50 8.29
CA ALA A 125 -0.08 -2.34 7.91
C ALA A 125 -0.24 -2.26 6.39
N ALA A 126 0.64 -1.53 5.70
CA ALA A 126 0.61 -1.40 4.26
C ALA A 126 0.95 -2.69 3.52
N VAL A 127 1.94 -3.45 4.00
CA VAL A 127 2.28 -4.77 3.47
C VAL A 127 1.08 -5.72 3.62
N GLN A 128 0.42 -5.73 4.79
CA GLN A 128 -0.78 -6.55 5.00
C GLN A 128 -1.93 -6.14 4.07
N GLN A 129 -2.17 -4.84 3.88
CA GLN A 129 -3.19 -4.35 2.95
C GLN A 129 -2.90 -4.75 1.51
N ASN A 130 -1.64 -4.60 1.06
CA ASN A 130 -1.23 -4.99 -0.28
C ASN A 130 -1.37 -6.50 -0.51
N ARG A 131 -1.04 -7.31 0.50
CA ARG A 131 -1.23 -8.76 0.45
C ARG A 131 -2.70 -9.12 0.28
N ARG A 132 -3.58 -8.60 1.13
CA ARG A 132 -5.04 -8.83 1.05
C ARG A 132 -5.61 -8.38 -0.29
N ALA A 133 -5.20 -7.21 -0.78
CA ALA A 133 -5.64 -6.69 -2.08
C ALA A 133 -5.17 -7.60 -3.24
N SER A 134 -3.97 -8.17 -3.12
CA SER A 134 -3.45 -9.11 -4.12
C SER A 134 -4.20 -10.44 -4.09
N GLU A 135 -4.46 -11.00 -2.90
CA GLU A 135 -5.25 -12.24 -2.71
C GLU A 135 -6.65 -12.10 -3.31
N LEU A 136 -7.34 -10.98 -3.05
CA LEU A 136 -8.65 -10.68 -3.65
C LEU A 136 -8.60 -10.53 -5.17
N ARG A 137 -7.50 -9.96 -5.70
CA ARG A 137 -7.32 -9.82 -7.14
C ARG A 137 -7.15 -11.19 -7.81
N TYR A 138 -6.37 -12.08 -7.20
CA TYR A 138 -6.14 -13.43 -7.74
C TYR A 138 -7.40 -14.29 -7.71
N SER A 139 -8.17 -14.25 -6.62
CA SER A 139 -9.42 -15.03 -6.54
C SER A 139 -10.44 -14.61 -7.61
N GLN A 140 -10.56 -13.31 -7.88
CA GLN A 140 -11.45 -12.81 -8.93
C GLN A 140 -11.03 -13.29 -10.33
N ILE A 141 -9.73 -13.32 -10.62
CA ILE A 141 -9.22 -13.84 -11.90
C ILE A 141 -9.53 -15.33 -12.04
N GLU A 142 -9.33 -16.12 -10.99
CA GLU A 142 -9.63 -17.55 -11.01
C GLU A 142 -11.13 -17.82 -11.25
N THR A 143 -12.01 -17.12 -10.53
CA THR A 143 -13.47 -17.24 -10.78
C THR A 143 -13.87 -16.83 -12.20
N ALA A 144 -13.30 -15.73 -12.72
CA ALA A 144 -13.58 -15.29 -14.08
C ALA A 144 -13.08 -16.29 -15.14
N THR A 145 -11.90 -16.88 -14.95
CA THR A 145 -11.36 -17.90 -15.88
C THR A 145 -12.18 -19.17 -15.85
N THR A 146 -12.58 -19.65 -14.67
CA THR A 146 -13.45 -20.83 -14.53
C THR A 146 -14.82 -20.60 -15.18
N ASP A 147 -15.40 -19.41 -15.03
CA ASP A 147 -16.66 -19.03 -15.70
C ASP A 147 -16.54 -19.01 -17.22
N VAL A 148 -15.45 -18.49 -17.77
CA VAL A 148 -15.19 -18.51 -19.23
C VAL A 148 -15.04 -19.96 -19.72
N LEU A 149 -14.25 -20.79 -19.05
CA LEU A 149 -14.08 -22.21 -19.40
C LEU A 149 -15.41 -22.98 -19.35
N ARG A 150 -16.28 -22.66 -18.38
CA ARG A 150 -17.62 -23.25 -18.26
C ARG A 150 -18.54 -22.83 -19.42
N ARG A 151 -18.53 -21.55 -19.79
CA ARG A 151 -19.33 -21.03 -20.91
C ARG A 151 -18.86 -21.55 -22.27
N SER A 152 -17.55 -21.78 -22.42
CA SER A 152 -16.96 -22.35 -23.63
C SER A 152 -17.16 -23.86 -23.77
N ARG A 153 -17.44 -24.58 -22.67
CA ARG A 153 -17.87 -25.99 -22.74
C ARG A 153 -19.35 -26.00 -23.14
N PRO A 154 -19.72 -26.39 -24.39
CA PRO A 154 -21.13 -26.52 -24.71
C PRO A 154 -21.71 -27.56 -23.76
N GLU A 155 -22.83 -27.23 -23.12
CA GLU A 155 -23.62 -28.20 -22.37
C GLU A 155 -23.74 -29.42 -23.26
N ALA A 156 -23.20 -30.54 -22.80
CA ALA A 156 -23.36 -31.80 -23.49
C ALA A 156 -24.87 -32.04 -23.56
N VAL A 157 -25.43 -31.76 -24.73
CA VAL A 157 -26.79 -32.09 -25.11
C VAL A 157 -27.00 -33.52 -24.64
N THR A 158 -27.89 -33.72 -23.68
CA THR A 158 -28.42 -35.03 -23.32
C THR A 158 -29.17 -35.53 -24.54
N GLY A 159 -28.43 -36.11 -25.47
CA GLY A 159 -28.86 -36.64 -26.74
C GLY A 159 -27.91 -37.76 -27.10
N SER A 160 -28.47 -38.98 -27.13
CA SER A 160 -27.82 -40.26 -27.36
C SER A 160 -26.61 -40.23 -28.30
N GLY A 161 -25.46 -40.73 -27.84
CA GLY A 161 -24.31 -41.00 -28.69
C GLY A 161 -23.64 -42.31 -28.29
N THR A 162 -23.83 -43.33 -29.11
CA THR A 162 -23.20 -44.67 -29.06
C THR A 162 -21.67 -44.58 -28.93
N PRO A 163 -20.98 -45.54 -28.28
CA PRO A 163 -19.55 -45.43 -28.03
C PRO A 163 -18.75 -45.70 -29.31
N ARG A 164 -18.00 -44.69 -29.80
CA ARG A 164 -16.97 -44.89 -30.83
C ARG A 164 -15.65 -45.31 -30.15
N LYS A 165 -15.12 -46.45 -30.59
CA LYS A 165 -13.81 -46.99 -30.20
C LYS A 165 -12.66 -46.01 -30.48
N PRO A 166 -11.58 -46.04 -29.67
CA PRO A 166 -10.38 -45.27 -29.92
C PRO A 166 -9.57 -45.87 -31.08
N THR A 167 -9.05 -45.00 -31.95
CA THR A 167 -8.10 -45.33 -33.03
C THR A 167 -6.70 -44.92 -32.56
N PRO A 168 -5.64 -45.71 -32.80
CA PRO A 168 -4.33 -45.47 -32.21
C PRO A 168 -3.60 -44.25 -32.78
N SER A 169 -2.97 -43.49 -31.90
CA SER A 169 -2.08 -42.36 -32.22
C SER A 169 -0.77 -42.82 -32.87
N PRO A 170 -0.17 -42.01 -33.76
CA PRO A 170 1.12 -42.34 -34.38
C PRO A 170 2.29 -42.11 -33.40
N LYS A 171 3.28 -43.00 -33.49
CA LYS A 171 4.52 -43.01 -32.70
C LYS A 171 5.32 -41.71 -32.84
N LYS A 172 5.71 -41.11 -31.71
CA LYS A 172 6.82 -40.14 -31.63
C LYS A 172 8.13 -40.85 -31.92
N LYS A 173 8.92 -40.33 -32.87
CA LYS A 173 10.35 -40.65 -33.00
C LYS A 173 11.12 -39.89 -31.93
N SER A 174 11.99 -40.62 -31.25
CA SER A 174 13.10 -40.14 -30.43
C SER A 174 14.11 -39.36 -31.28
N GLY A 175 14.64 -38.30 -30.70
CA GLY A 175 15.77 -37.54 -31.21
C GLY A 175 16.27 -36.69 -30.05
N ASP A 176 17.28 -37.22 -29.37
CA ASP A 176 18.10 -36.51 -28.41
C ASP A 176 18.73 -35.29 -29.09
N ASP A 177 18.73 -34.16 -28.40
CA ASP A 177 19.84 -33.21 -28.47
C ASP A 177 19.81 -32.37 -27.19
N ASP A 178 20.89 -32.52 -26.45
CA ASP A 178 21.29 -31.71 -25.31
C ASP A 178 21.07 -30.22 -25.56
N LEU A 179 20.65 -29.47 -24.54
CA LEU A 179 21.43 -28.36 -23.98
C LEU A 179 20.63 -27.56 -22.94
N ASN A 180 21.24 -27.51 -21.77
CA ASN A 180 21.36 -26.36 -20.86
C ASN A 180 20.57 -26.38 -19.54
N LYS A 181 21.36 -26.62 -18.49
CA LYS A 181 21.07 -26.37 -17.08
C LYS A 181 20.59 -24.94 -16.85
N GLY A 182 19.46 -24.81 -16.16
CA GLY A 182 19.10 -23.65 -15.37
C GLY A 182 18.47 -24.15 -14.09
N SER A 183 19.22 -24.10 -12.99
CA SER A 183 18.73 -24.34 -11.65
C SER A 183 17.50 -23.48 -11.39
N ASP A 184 16.39 -24.12 -11.04
CA ASP A 184 15.19 -23.44 -10.53
C ASP A 184 15.50 -22.83 -9.15
N PRO A 185 15.49 -21.49 -8.98
CA PRO A 185 15.74 -20.86 -7.70
C PRO A 185 14.48 -20.75 -6.82
N PHE A 186 13.36 -21.37 -7.20
CA PHE A 186 12.09 -21.33 -6.47
C PHE A 186 11.48 -22.72 -6.25
N GLY A 187 12.33 -23.72 -5.99
CA GLY A 187 11.89 -25.01 -5.44
C GLY A 187 11.35 -24.84 -4.02
N ASP A 188 10.03 -24.81 -3.91
CA ASP A 188 9.24 -24.93 -2.68
C ASP A 188 9.26 -26.39 -2.21
N GLU A 189 10.06 -26.68 -1.19
CA GLU A 189 9.89 -27.90 -0.38
C GLU A 189 9.42 -27.46 1.00
N GLY A 190 8.10 -27.55 1.19
CA GLY A 190 7.46 -27.41 2.48
C GLY A 190 7.78 -28.59 3.38
N GLU A 191 8.41 -28.32 4.52
CA GLU A 191 8.35 -29.15 5.72
C GLU A 191 7.67 -28.29 6.79
N THR A 192 6.37 -28.52 7.00
CA THR A 192 5.61 -27.89 8.07
C THR A 192 5.82 -28.71 9.35
N ASP A 193 6.76 -28.30 10.19
CA ASP A 193 6.75 -28.72 11.60
C ASP A 193 5.58 -27.99 12.29
N ASP A 194 4.60 -28.77 12.72
CA ASP A 194 3.46 -28.32 13.52
C ASP A 194 3.96 -27.75 14.87
N VAL A 195 4.25 -26.45 14.91
CA VAL A 195 4.46 -25.73 16.18
C VAL A 195 3.10 -25.32 16.72
N GLU A 196 2.53 -26.18 17.55
CA GLU A 196 1.40 -25.87 18.41
C GLU A 196 1.79 -24.74 19.39
N MET A 197 1.35 -23.51 19.11
CA MET A 197 1.54 -22.39 20.03
C MET A 197 0.42 -22.36 21.08
N PRO A 198 0.74 -22.30 22.40
CA PRO A 198 -0.28 -22.26 23.43
C PRO A 198 -1.05 -20.94 23.43
N VAL A 199 -2.38 -21.06 23.49
CA VAL A 199 -3.32 -19.94 23.64
C VAL A 199 -3.17 -19.35 25.05
N PRO A 200 -2.99 -18.03 25.23
CA PRO A 200 -2.99 -17.44 26.57
C PRO A 200 -4.42 -17.46 27.15
N GLU A 201 -4.54 -18.10 28.31
CA GLU A 201 -5.75 -18.11 29.14
C GLU A 201 -6.01 -16.68 29.66
N VAL A 202 -7.16 -16.13 29.29
CA VAL A 202 -7.63 -14.83 29.80
C VAL A 202 -8.23 -15.07 31.18
N THR A 203 -7.47 -14.77 32.23
CA THR A 203 -8.02 -14.64 33.58
C THR A 203 -8.70 -13.28 33.69
N GLU A 204 -10.03 -13.29 33.78
CA GLU A 204 -10.81 -12.14 34.23
C GLU A 204 -10.66 -12.01 35.76
N GLU A 205 -10.12 -10.87 36.22
CA GLU A 205 -10.31 -10.35 37.58
C GLU A 205 -10.88 -8.93 37.49
#